data_AF-A0A7W4TM81-F1
#
_entry.id   AF-A0A7W4TM81-F1
#
_cell.length_a   1.000
_cell.length_b   1.000
_cell.length_c   1.000
_cell.angle_alpha   90.00
_cell.angle_beta   90.00
_cell.angle_gamma   90.00
#
_symmetry.space_group_name_H-M   'P 1'
#
loop_
_entity.id
_entity.type
_entity.pdbx_description
1 polymer ?
#
loop_
_entity_poly.entity_id
_entity_poly.type
_entity_poly.pdbx_seq_one_letter_code
_entity_poly.pdbx_strand_id
1 'polypeptide(L)' 'MLIDCDSCTARPRACPECVVSVLLGPPGEAVLDAEERDAVEVLAASGLVPPLRLATAREGQGRRAG' A
#
# COMPACT_ATOMS: atom_id res chain seq x y z
N MET A 1 18.46 -4.44 -18.90
CA MET A 1 18.78 -4.33 -17.46
C MET A 1 17.54 -4.71 -16.68
N LEU A 2 17.65 -5.57 -15.66
CA LEU A 2 16.54 -6.03 -14.83
C LEU A 2 16.72 -5.50 -13.41
N ILE A 3 15.69 -4.86 -12.86
CA ILE A 3 15.65 -4.42 -11.46
C ILE A 3 14.66 -5.32 -10.74
N ASP A 4 15.12 -6.00 -9.68
CA ASP A 4 14.27 -6.85 -8.84
C ASP A 4 13.84 -6.08 -7.58
N CYS A 5 12.58 -5.66 -7.55
CA CYS A 5 12.00 -4.96 -6.41
C CYS A 5 11.65 -5.90 -5.25
N ASP A 6 11.52 -7.21 -5.48
CA ASP A 6 11.08 -8.18 -4.48
C ASP A 6 12.21 -8.53 -3.50
N SER A 7 13.45 -8.56 -3.98
CA SER A 7 14.65 -8.78 -3.14
C SER A 7 15.35 -7.50 -2.67
N CYS A 8 14.79 -6.32 -3.00
CA CYS A 8 15.43 -5.03 -2.70
C CYS A 8 15.46 -4.72 -1.20
N THR A 9 16.66 -4.72 -0.61
CA THR A 9 16.88 -4.48 0.83
C THR A 9 16.61 -3.04 1.28
N ALA A 10 16.51 -2.09 0.34
CA ALA A 10 16.18 -0.71 0.61
C ALA A 10 14.65 -0.45 0.71
N ARG A 11 13.83 -1.43 0.30
CA ARG A 11 12.36 -1.34 0.36
C ARG A 11 11.85 -1.40 1.81
N PRO A 12 10.79 -0.67 2.17
CA PRO A 12 10.07 0.33 1.39
C PRO A 12 10.67 1.74 1.47
N ARG A 13 11.70 1.94 2.31
CA ARG A 13 12.14 3.28 2.73
C ARG A 13 12.67 4.15 1.59
N ALA A 14 13.37 3.57 0.62
CA ALA A 14 13.97 4.30 -0.50
C ALA A 14 13.15 4.23 -1.80
N CYS A 15 11.96 3.62 -1.77
CA CYS A 15 11.11 3.54 -2.96
C CYS A 15 10.65 4.92 -3.48
N PRO A 16 10.28 5.91 -2.65
CA PRO A 16 9.80 7.20 -3.14
C PRO A 16 10.79 7.91 -4.08
N GLU A 17 12.09 7.77 -3.85
CA GLU A 17 13.16 8.34 -4.69
C GLU A 17 13.90 7.31 -5.59
N CYS A 18 13.38 6.10 -5.74
CA CYS A 18 13.98 5.08 -6.60
C CYS A 18 13.84 5.44 -8.09
N VAL A 19 14.84 5.12 -8.92
CA VAL A 19 14.78 5.31 -10.38
C VAL A 19 13.54 4.66 -11.01
N VAL A 20 13.07 3.53 -10.46
CA VAL A 20 11.83 2.87 -10.90
C VAL A 20 10.63 3.79 -10.69
N SER A 21 10.50 4.40 -9.52
CA SER A 21 9.39 5.31 -9.20
C SER A 21 9.50 6.65 -9.94
N VAL A 22 10.71 7.14 -10.20
CA VAL A 22 10.92 8.34 -11.03
C VAL A 22 10.50 8.09 -12.48
N LEU A 23 10.82 6.92 -13.05
CA LEU A 23 10.56 6.61 -14.45
C LEU A 23 9.13 6.10 -14.71
N LEU A 24 8.57 5.31 -13.79
CA LEU A 24 7.27 4.63 -13.95
C LEU A 24 6.15 5.24 -13.10
N GLY A 25 6.47 6.19 -12.22
CA GLY A 25 5.57 6.69 -11.18
C GLY A 25 5.54 5.80 -9.93
N PRO A 26 4.92 6.26 -8.84
CA PRO A 26 4.65 5.41 -7.69
C PRO A 26 3.82 4.20 -8.15
N PRO A 27 4.01 3.01 -7.55
CA PRO A 27 3.05 1.92 -7.77
C PRO A 27 1.65 2.49 -7.45
N GLY A 28 0.77 2.47 -8.45
CA GLY A 28 -0.45 3.28 -8.46
C GLY A 28 -1.24 3.18 -7.16
N GLU A 29 -1.80 4.30 -6.71
CA GLU A 29 -2.72 4.31 -5.58
C GLU A 29 -3.94 3.46 -5.94
N ALA A 30 -4.03 2.27 -5.34
CA ALA A 30 -5.19 1.40 -5.50
C ALA A 30 -6.34 1.97 -4.67
N VAL A 31 -7.27 2.63 -5.35
CA VAL A 31 -8.56 3.00 -4.77
C VAL A 31 -9.46 1.78 -4.90
N LEU A 32 -9.85 1.22 -3.75
CA LEU A 32 -10.80 0.11 -3.68
C LEU A 32 -12.14 0.65 -3.21
N ASP A 33 -13.21 0.29 -3.92
CA ASP A 33 -14.57 0.46 -3.41
C ASP A 33 -14.89 -0.57 -2.30
N ALA A 34 -16.13 -0.57 -1.82
CA ALA A 34 -16.53 -1.43 -0.70
C ALA A 34 -16.54 -2.91 -1.11
N GLU A 35 -17.06 -3.21 -2.30
CA GLU A 35 -17.13 -4.53 -2.88
C GLU A 35 -15.74 -5.09 -3.18
N GLU A 36 -14.84 -4.28 -3.73
CA GLU A 36 -13.45 -4.66 -3.98
C GLU A 36 -12.68 -4.91 -2.68
N ARG A 37 -12.93 -4.10 -1.63
CA ARG A 37 -12.35 -4.37 -0.30
C ARG A 37 -12.80 -5.71 0.26
N ASP A 38 -14.10 -6.01 0.19
CA ASP A 38 -14.65 -7.28 0.67
C ASP A 38 -14.04 -8.47 -0.09
N ALA A 39 -13.93 -8.35 -1.42
CA ALA A 39 -13.27 -9.36 -2.24
C ALA A 39 -11.81 -9.60 -1.80
N VAL A 40 -11.05 -8.53 -1.53
CA VAL A 40 -9.67 -8.65 -1.03
C VAL A 40 -9.63 -9.27 0.37
N GLU A 41 -10.59 -8.97 1.24
CA GLU A 41 -10.69 -9.60 2.56
C GLU A 41 -10.95 -11.12 2.46
N VAL A 42 -11.81 -11.56 1.54
CA VAL A 42 -12.03 -13.01 1.27
C VAL A 42 -10.75 -13.69 0.78
N LEU A 43 -10.03 -13.03 -0.14
CA LEU A 43 -8.73 -13.53 -0.62
C LEU A 43 -7.70 -13.60 0.52
N ALA A 44 -7.71 -12.64 1.44
CA ALA A 44 -6.81 -12.62 2.59
C ALA A 44 -7.16 -13.72 3.60
N ALA A 45 -8.44 -13.90 3.90
CA ALA A 45 -8.94 -14.94 4.80
C ALA A 45 -8.64 -16.35 4.28
N SER A 46 -8.59 -16.53 2.96
CA SER A 46 -8.18 -17.79 2.31
C SER A 46 -6.66 -17.94 2.16
N GLY A 47 -5.87 -16.93 2.53
CA GLY A 47 -4.40 -16.97 2.47
C GLY A 47 -3.81 -16.74 1.07
N LEU A 48 -4.61 -16.27 0.12
CA LEU A 48 -4.18 -16.00 -1.25
C LEU A 48 -3.43 -14.67 -1.39
N VAL A 49 -3.74 -13.71 -0.52
CA VAL A 49 -3.08 -12.40 -0.46
C VAL A 49 -2.79 -11.98 0.99
N PRO A 50 -1.81 -11.10 1.24
CA PRO A 50 -1.65 -10.49 2.56
C PRO A 50 -2.90 -9.69 2.98
N PRO A 51 -3.21 -9.61 4.29
CA PRO A 51 -4.33 -8.82 4.78
C PRO A 51 -4.16 -7.33 4.47
N LEU A 52 -5.27 -6.63 4.23
CA LEU A 52 -5.29 -5.19 4.00
C LEU A 52 -4.67 -4.45 5.20
N ARG A 53 -3.59 -3.69 4.95
CA ARG A 53 -2.90 -2.86 5.95
C ARG A 53 -3.17 -1.39 5.70
N LEU A 54 -4.44 -1.04 5.54
CA LEU A 54 -4.87 0.33 5.32
C LEU A 54 -4.71 1.12 6.62
N ALA A 55 -3.85 2.14 6.61
CA ALA A 55 -3.84 3.13 7.66
C ALA A 55 -4.99 4.11 7.38
N THR A 56 -6.18 3.84 7.93
CA THR A 56 -7.23 4.86 7.95
C THR A 56 -6.72 6.03 8.79
N ALA A 57 -6.71 7.25 8.24
CA ALA A 57 -6.55 8.44 9.07
C ALA A 57 -7.63 8.37 10.15
N ARG A 58 -7.23 8.17 11.40
CA ARG A 58 -8.15 7.94 12.51
C ARG A 58 -9.01 9.21 12.67
N GLU A 59 -10.24 9.17 12.17
CA GLU A 59 -11.25 10.20 12.41
C GLU A 59 -11.44 10.32 13.93
N GLY A 60 -10.77 11.29 14.55
CA GLY A 60 -10.70 11.40 16.01
C GLY A 60 -9.54 12.24 16.54
N GLN A 61 -8.54 12.58 15.73
CA GLN A 61 -7.45 13.50 16.11
C GLN A 61 -7.80 14.96 15.76
N GLY A 62 -9.03 15.42 16.04
CA GLY A 62 -9.52 16.75 15.67
C GLY A 62 -10.32 17.49 16.75
N ARG A 63 -10.39 16.98 17.99
CA ARG A 63 -11.15 17.64 19.06
C ARG A 63 -10.57 17.47 20.47
N ARG A 64 -9.26 17.71 20.62
CA ARG A 64 -8.62 17.99 21.92
C ARG A 64 -7.46 18.98 21.75
N ALA A 65 -7.81 20.23 21.51
CA ALA A 65 -7.01 21.41 21.85
C ALA A 65 -7.98 22.62 21.83
N GLY A 66 -8.24 23.19 23.00
CA GLY A 66 -9.17 24.31 23.22
C GLY A 66 -10.25 23.97 24.21
#